data_AF-A0A7W7ZKA9-F1
#
_entry.id   AF-A0A7W7ZKA9-F1
#
_cell.length_a   1.000
_cell.length_b   1.000
_cell.length_c   1.000
_cell.angle_alpha   90.00
_cell.angle_beta   90.00
_cell.angle_gamma   90.00
#
_symmetry.space_group_name_H-M   'P 1'
#
loop_
_entity.id
_entity.type
_entity.pdbx_description
1 polymer ?
#
loop_
_entity_poly.entity_id
_entity_poly.type
_entity_poly.pdbx_seq_one_letter_code
_entity_poly.pdbx_strand_id
1 'polypeptide(L)'
;MKVAALLTLALFMSVRCNGQTSVKTVSLNELQSVIGLPLSQAVAAREVYKKPLKAALARQAGKAGTACQTTSGQQPYNVCMGKEDETADSDFAIFYNNLQMLCHDQNQLLTLQQSEKQWKAYSDSTMKATRAAWPDGTAAPGVAGQVYLSLIRDYMRLLDEIYDLNISQ
;
A
#
# COMPACT_ATOMS: atom_id res chain seq x y z
N MET A 1 15.93 20.77 56.00
CA MET A 1 15.64 21.31 54.66
C MET A 1 16.83 21.09 53.75
N LYS A 2 16.79 20.11 52.83
CA LYS A 2 17.57 20.10 51.59
C LYS A 2 16.70 19.41 50.53
N VAL A 3 16.37 20.18 49.49
CA VAL A 3 15.41 19.84 48.44
C VAL A 3 16.10 18.93 47.42
N ALA A 4 15.40 17.86 47.04
CA ALA A 4 15.77 16.94 45.99
C ALA A 4 15.74 17.62 44.61
N ALA A 5 16.74 17.37 43.77
CA ALA A 5 16.71 17.71 42.35
C ALA A 5 17.05 16.46 41.54
N LEU A 6 16.04 15.64 41.29
CA LEU A 6 16.06 14.58 40.29
C LEU A 6 15.50 15.18 38.99
N LEU A 7 16.41 15.58 38.11
CA LEU A 7 16.09 16.01 36.74
C LEU A 7 16.08 14.76 35.85
N THR A 8 14.95 14.04 35.84
CA THR A 8 14.67 13.01 34.83
C THR A 8 14.24 13.71 33.54
N LEU A 9 15.19 13.94 32.65
CA LEU A 9 14.92 14.37 31.28
C LEU A 9 14.40 13.15 30.50
N ALA A 10 13.08 12.94 30.52
CA ALA A 10 12.43 11.97 29.65
C ALA A 10 12.48 12.48 28.21
N LEU A 11 13.44 12.00 27.43
CA LEU A 11 13.39 12.12 25.97
C LEU A 11 12.20 11.32 25.48
N PHE A 12 11.09 12.02 25.21
CA PHE A 12 10.04 11.51 24.34
C PHE A 12 10.60 11.38 22.94
N MET A 13 11.23 10.24 22.63
CA MET A 13 11.40 9.82 21.25
C MET A 13 10.00 9.65 20.66
N SER A 14 9.57 10.67 19.92
CA SER A 14 8.39 10.59 19.08
C SER A 14 8.71 9.59 17.98
N VAL A 15 8.48 8.30 18.26
CA VAL A 15 8.38 7.29 17.21
C VAL A 15 7.20 7.72 16.36
N ARG A 16 7.48 8.49 15.30
CA ARG A 16 6.54 8.67 14.22
C ARG A 16 6.39 7.29 13.60
N CYS A 17 5.40 6.54 14.05
CA CYS A 17 4.83 5.48 13.25
C CYS A 17 4.40 6.16 11.96
N ASN A 18 5.20 6.06 10.90
CA ASN A 18 4.75 6.40 9.56
C ASN A 18 3.60 5.44 9.27
N GLY A 19 2.38 5.93 9.49
CA GLY A 19 1.18 5.17 9.32
C GLY A 19 1.04 4.79 7.86
N GLN A 20 0.85 3.50 7.61
CA GLN A 20 0.44 2.98 6.32
C GLN A 20 -0.70 3.86 5.77
N THR A 21 -0.58 4.33 4.53
CA THR A 21 -1.63 5.18 3.95
C THR A 21 -2.92 4.35 3.89
N SER A 22 -3.94 4.76 4.66
CA SER A 22 -5.19 4.01 4.71
C SER A 22 -5.86 4.03 3.34
N VAL A 23 -6.17 2.84 2.86
CA VAL A 23 -7.08 2.65 1.73
C VAL A 23 -8.46 3.16 2.13
N LYS A 24 -9.15 3.86 1.23
CA LYS A 24 -10.54 4.29 1.43
C LYS A 24 -11.45 3.13 1.07
N THR A 25 -12.39 2.79 1.94
CA THR A 25 -13.49 1.88 1.58
C THR A 25 -14.54 2.68 0.80
N VAL A 26 -14.70 2.38 -0.49
CA VAL A 26 -15.80 2.93 -1.31
C VAL A 26 -17.11 2.34 -0.82
N SER A 27 -18.09 3.19 -0.54
CA SER A 27 -19.43 2.76 -0.17
C SER A 27 -20.21 2.25 -1.38
N LEU A 28 -21.21 1.38 -1.13
CA LEU A 28 -22.10 0.91 -2.20
C LEU A 28 -22.80 2.06 -2.92
N ASN A 29 -23.15 3.14 -2.19
CA ASN A 29 -23.79 4.33 -2.76
C ASN A 29 -22.85 5.11 -3.69
N GLU A 30 -21.57 5.22 -3.33
CA GLU A 30 -20.57 5.83 -4.21
C GLU A 30 -20.42 5.04 -5.50
N LEU A 31 -20.34 3.70 -5.43
CA LEU A 31 -20.32 2.88 -6.65
C LEU A 31 -21.61 3.01 -7.46
N GLN A 32 -22.77 3.01 -6.78
CA GLN A 32 -24.09 3.13 -7.40
C GLN A 32 -24.24 4.43 -8.20
N SER A 33 -23.60 5.51 -7.76
CA SER A 33 -23.59 6.79 -8.48
C SER A 33 -22.91 6.73 -9.85
N VAL A 34 -22.06 5.72 -10.08
CA VAL A 34 -21.38 5.47 -11.35
C VAL A 34 -22.11 4.41 -12.17
N ILE A 35 -22.45 3.26 -11.56
CA ILE A 35 -23.04 2.12 -12.29
C ILE A 35 -24.53 2.31 -12.60
N GLY A 36 -25.20 3.25 -11.93
CA GLY A 36 -26.60 3.62 -12.22
C GLY A 36 -26.76 4.59 -13.39
N LEU A 37 -25.67 5.10 -13.95
CA LEU A 37 -25.70 6.01 -15.10
C LEU A 37 -26.04 5.26 -16.39
N PRO A 38 -26.62 5.93 -17.40
CA PRO A 38 -26.68 5.40 -18.76
C PRO A 38 -25.28 4.97 -19.23
N LEU A 39 -25.18 3.89 -20.01
CA LEU A 39 -23.91 3.25 -20.36
C LEU A 39 -22.84 4.23 -20.85
N SER A 40 -23.17 5.15 -21.76
CA SER A 40 -22.21 6.13 -22.28
C SER A 40 -21.68 7.10 -21.22
N GLN A 41 -22.51 7.47 -20.23
CA GLN A 41 -22.11 8.31 -19.10
C GLN A 41 -21.31 7.51 -18.07
N ALA A 42 -21.67 6.24 -17.83
CA ALA A 42 -20.93 5.35 -16.95
C ALA A 42 -19.49 5.10 -17.46
N VAL A 43 -19.32 4.88 -18.78
CA VAL A 43 -18.00 4.73 -19.40
C VAL A 43 -17.17 6.00 -19.21
N ALA A 44 -17.73 7.17 -19.55
CA ALA A 44 -17.03 8.44 -19.38
C ALA A 44 -16.65 8.73 -17.91
N ALA A 45 -17.53 8.40 -16.96
CA ALA A 45 -17.25 8.54 -15.54
C ALA A 45 -16.12 7.61 -15.08
N ARG A 46 -16.05 6.38 -15.59
CA ARG A 46 -15.02 5.39 -15.23
C ARG A 46 -13.61 5.76 -15.72
N GLU A 47 -13.49 6.47 -16.84
CA GLU A 47 -12.18 6.92 -17.36
C GLU A 47 -11.38 7.75 -16.36
N VAL A 48 -12.07 8.52 -15.51
CA VAL A 48 -11.43 9.37 -14.48
C VAL A 48 -10.63 8.52 -13.48
N TYR A 49 -11.05 7.28 -13.22
CA TYR A 49 -10.40 6.37 -12.28
C TYR A 49 -9.29 5.54 -12.93
N LYS A 50 -9.39 5.23 -14.23
CA LYS A 50 -8.40 4.40 -14.92
C LYS A 50 -7.01 5.05 -14.99
N LYS A 51 -6.94 6.34 -15.31
CA LYS A 51 -5.67 7.06 -15.47
C LYS A 51 -4.80 7.06 -14.20
N PRO A 52 -5.29 7.50 -13.02
CA PRO A 52 -4.50 7.46 -11.80
C PRO A 52 -4.15 6.03 -11.36
N LEU A 53 -5.05 5.06 -11.57
CA LEU A 53 -4.79 3.64 -11.31
C LEU A 53 -3.59 3.13 -12.11
N LYS A 54 -3.63 3.26 -13.45
CA LYS A 54 -2.56 2.80 -14.35
C LYS A 54 -1.23 3.48 -14.04
N ALA A 55 -1.27 4.78 -13.73
CA ALA A 55 -0.07 5.53 -13.35
C ALA A 55 0.56 5.02 -12.05
N ALA A 56 -0.25 4.67 -11.04
CA ALA A 56 0.25 4.11 -9.78
C ALA A 56 0.85 2.72 -9.97
N LEU A 57 0.19 1.84 -10.73
CA LEU A 57 0.73 0.54 -11.08
C LEU A 57 2.06 0.64 -11.83
N ALA A 58 2.14 1.51 -12.85
CA ALA A 58 3.36 1.69 -13.64
C ALA A 58 4.56 2.16 -12.80
N ARG A 59 4.34 3.07 -11.84
CA ARG A 59 5.40 3.52 -10.90
C ARG A 59 5.96 2.37 -10.08
N GLN A 60 5.11 1.43 -9.67
CA GLN A 60 5.52 0.31 -8.84
C GLN A 60 6.09 -0.86 -9.64
N ALA A 61 5.52 -1.16 -10.81
CA ALA A 61 6.01 -2.19 -11.71
C ALA A 61 7.45 -1.90 -12.18
N GLY A 62 7.77 -0.63 -12.50
CA GLY A 62 9.11 -0.22 -12.93
C GLY A 62 10.20 -0.31 -11.84
N LYS A 63 9.81 -0.54 -10.59
CA LYS A 63 10.72 -0.61 -9.42
C LYS A 63 10.88 -2.01 -8.84
N ALA A 64 10.17 -2.99 -9.40
CA ALA A 64 10.27 -4.38 -8.96
C ALA A 64 11.71 -4.90 -9.13
N GLY A 65 12.29 -5.42 -8.04
CA GLY A 65 13.65 -5.97 -8.04
C GLY A 65 14.80 -4.96 -8.11
N THR A 66 14.55 -3.68 -8.46
CA THR A 66 15.60 -2.67 -8.69
C THR A 66 15.64 -1.53 -7.66
N ALA A 67 14.62 -1.42 -6.80
CA ALA A 67 14.55 -0.39 -5.78
C ALA A 67 15.80 -0.39 -4.87
N CYS A 68 16.37 0.79 -4.63
CA CYS A 68 17.50 1.03 -3.73
C CYS A 68 18.82 0.29 -4.03
N GLN A 69 18.96 -0.37 -5.20
CA GLN A 69 20.17 -1.13 -5.57
C GLN A 69 21.45 -0.29 -5.62
N THR A 70 21.36 1.01 -5.89
CA THR A 70 22.51 1.92 -6.00
C THR A 70 22.99 2.47 -4.66
N THR A 71 22.31 2.16 -3.56
CA THR A 71 22.72 2.64 -2.24
C THR A 71 23.89 1.83 -1.70
N SER A 72 24.98 2.52 -1.34
CA SER A 72 26.15 1.91 -0.71
C SER A 72 26.03 1.99 0.81
N GLY A 73 26.03 0.84 1.47
CA GLY A 73 26.00 0.71 2.93
C GLY A 73 24.61 0.51 3.53
N GLN A 74 24.56 -0.11 4.71
CA GLN A 74 23.32 -0.57 5.34
C GLN A 74 22.37 0.57 5.74
N GLN A 75 22.89 1.66 6.31
CA GLN A 75 22.06 2.77 6.77
C GLN A 75 21.41 3.53 5.60
N PRO A 76 22.14 3.94 4.54
CA PRO A 76 21.52 4.52 3.34
C PRO A 76 20.50 3.58 2.68
N TYR A 77 20.78 2.29 2.62
CA TYR A 77 19.83 1.28 2.12
C TYR A 77 18.54 1.27 2.94
N ASN A 78 18.64 1.18 4.27
CA ASN A 78 17.47 1.18 5.15
C ASN A 78 16.63 2.46 5.00
N VAL A 79 17.26 3.63 4.87
CA VAL A 79 16.56 4.91 4.65
C VAL A 79 15.84 4.91 3.30
N CYS A 80 16.51 4.45 2.24
CA CYS A 80 15.92 4.34 0.91
C CYS A 80 14.71 3.39 0.93
N MET A 81 14.85 2.22 1.55
CA MET A 81 13.77 1.24 1.65
C MET A 81 12.57 1.80 2.41
N GLY A 82 12.78 2.51 3.52
CA GLY A 82 11.67 3.16 4.23
C GLY A 82 10.93 4.20 3.37
N LYS A 83 11.64 4.92 2.49
CA LYS A 83 11.02 5.87 1.56
C LYS A 83 10.24 5.16 0.45
N GLU A 84 10.76 4.03 -0.03
CA GLU A 84 10.08 3.21 -1.01
C GLU A 84 8.82 2.56 -0.43
N ASP A 85 8.84 2.12 0.83
CA ASP A 85 7.66 1.60 1.54
C ASP A 85 6.54 2.64 1.59
N GLU A 86 6.85 3.88 2.01
CA GLU A 86 5.89 5.00 2.02
C GLU A 86 5.31 5.28 0.62
N THR A 87 6.16 5.21 -0.40
CA THR A 87 5.76 5.47 -1.79
C THR A 87 4.85 4.35 -2.31
N ALA A 88 5.19 3.10 -2.00
CA ALA A 88 4.38 1.94 -2.37
C ALA A 88 3.02 1.95 -1.69
N ASP A 89 2.95 2.34 -0.41
CA ASP A 89 1.68 2.51 0.31
C ASP A 89 0.79 3.58 -0.36
N SER A 90 1.39 4.72 -0.71
CA SER A 90 0.67 5.79 -1.38
C SER A 90 0.17 5.36 -2.76
N ASP A 91 1.02 4.70 -3.54
CA ASP A 91 0.66 4.19 -4.87
C ASP A 91 -0.41 3.09 -4.79
N PHE A 92 -0.31 2.19 -3.82
CA PHE A 92 -1.32 1.16 -3.58
C PHE A 92 -2.67 1.78 -3.20
N ALA A 93 -2.69 2.78 -2.32
CA ALA A 93 -3.92 3.48 -1.97
C ALA A 93 -4.55 4.16 -3.19
N ILE A 94 -3.75 4.82 -4.04
CA ILE A 94 -4.24 5.40 -5.30
C ILE A 94 -4.80 4.29 -6.20
N PHE A 95 -4.03 3.24 -6.47
CA PHE A 95 -4.44 2.13 -7.31
C PHE A 95 -5.75 1.50 -6.84
N TYR A 96 -5.81 1.10 -5.58
CA TYR A 96 -6.92 0.34 -5.02
C TYR A 96 -8.19 1.19 -4.85
N ASN A 97 -8.07 2.46 -4.46
CA ASN A 97 -9.23 3.37 -4.35
C ASN A 97 -9.91 3.57 -5.71
N ASN A 98 -9.11 3.68 -6.77
CA ASN A 98 -9.63 3.81 -8.13
C ASN A 98 -10.19 2.47 -8.65
N LEU A 99 -9.56 1.34 -8.32
CA LEU A 99 -10.03 0.02 -8.74
C LEU A 99 -11.44 -0.30 -8.20
N GLN A 100 -11.72 0.10 -6.97
CA GLN A 100 -13.07 -0.05 -6.37
C GLN A 100 -14.16 0.64 -7.21
N MET A 101 -13.85 1.79 -7.83
CA MET A 101 -14.79 2.53 -8.68
C MET A 101 -14.98 1.90 -10.08
N LEU A 102 -14.10 0.98 -10.46
CA LEU A 102 -14.18 0.24 -11.72
C LEU A 102 -14.94 -1.09 -11.57
N CYS A 103 -15.38 -1.46 -10.36
CA CYS A 103 -16.21 -2.65 -10.17
C CYS A 103 -17.52 -2.54 -10.96
N HIS A 104 -17.95 -3.64 -11.56
CA HIS A 104 -19.16 -3.65 -12.39
C HIS A 104 -20.44 -3.64 -11.56
N ASP A 105 -20.38 -4.24 -10.38
CA ASP A 105 -21.50 -4.37 -9.47
C ASP A 105 -21.02 -4.39 -8.00
N GLN A 106 -21.99 -4.43 -7.10
CA GLN A 106 -21.75 -4.46 -5.66
C GLN A 106 -21.06 -5.74 -5.20
N ASN A 107 -21.29 -6.88 -5.87
CA ASN A 107 -20.68 -8.16 -5.50
C ASN A 107 -19.18 -8.16 -5.80
N GLN A 108 -18.77 -7.61 -6.95
CA GLN A 108 -17.36 -7.42 -7.28
C GLN A 108 -16.67 -6.49 -6.27
N LEU A 109 -17.32 -5.39 -5.89
CA LEU A 109 -16.78 -4.45 -4.89
C LEU A 109 -16.60 -5.12 -3.52
N LEU A 110 -17.63 -5.83 -3.04
CA LEU A 110 -17.55 -6.54 -1.76
C LEU A 110 -16.48 -7.64 -1.79
N THR A 111 -16.35 -8.36 -2.90
CA THR A 111 -15.32 -9.39 -3.09
C THR A 111 -13.92 -8.78 -3.10
N LEU A 112 -13.72 -7.67 -3.81
CA LEU A 112 -12.47 -6.91 -3.82
C LEU A 112 -12.09 -6.46 -2.40
N GLN A 113 -13.04 -5.84 -1.68
CA GLN A 113 -12.86 -5.37 -0.31
C GLN A 113 -12.56 -6.51 0.67
N GLN A 114 -13.16 -7.69 0.47
CA GLN A 114 -12.85 -8.86 1.28
C GLN A 114 -11.47 -9.44 0.96
N SER A 115 -11.08 -9.45 -0.31
CA SER A 115 -9.74 -9.87 -0.75
C SER A 115 -8.66 -8.99 -0.13
N GLU A 116 -8.83 -7.66 -0.09
CA GLU A 116 -7.84 -6.76 0.53
C GLU A 116 -7.70 -7.00 2.03
N LYS A 117 -8.80 -7.23 2.75
CA LYS A 117 -8.74 -7.60 4.18
C LYS A 117 -7.95 -8.89 4.41
N GLN A 118 -8.16 -9.90 3.56
CA GLN A 118 -7.43 -11.17 3.65
C GLN A 118 -5.96 -11.00 3.29
N TRP A 119 -5.66 -10.26 2.21
CA TRP A 119 -4.29 -9.93 1.83
C TRP A 119 -3.57 -9.16 2.94
N LYS A 120 -4.23 -8.19 3.59
CA LYS A 120 -3.66 -7.43 4.70
C LYS A 120 -3.29 -8.35 5.87
N ALA A 121 -4.17 -9.26 6.25
CA ALA A 121 -3.86 -10.25 7.29
C ALA A 121 -2.68 -11.16 6.91
N TYR A 122 -2.61 -11.59 5.65
CA TYR A 122 -1.48 -12.37 5.11
C TYR A 122 -0.17 -11.57 5.13
N SER A 123 -0.22 -10.30 4.69
CA SER A 123 0.92 -9.39 4.67
C SER A 123 1.44 -9.14 6.09
N ASP A 124 0.56 -8.82 7.04
CA ASP A 124 0.91 -8.62 8.45
C ASP A 124 1.58 -9.86 9.06
N SER A 125 1.03 -11.05 8.79
CA SER A 125 1.61 -12.33 9.24
C SER A 125 2.99 -12.58 8.63
N THR A 126 3.14 -12.31 7.32
CA THR A 126 4.42 -12.47 6.61
C THR A 126 5.46 -11.50 7.17
N MET A 127 5.10 -10.25 7.40
CA MET A 127 5.99 -9.24 7.97
C MET A 127 6.40 -9.56 9.40
N LYS A 128 5.52 -10.18 10.20
CA LYS A 128 5.86 -10.70 11.52
C LYS A 128 6.90 -11.83 11.42
N ALA A 129 6.72 -12.77 10.50
CA ALA A 129 7.68 -13.86 10.26
C ALA A 129 9.04 -13.32 9.78
N THR A 130 9.04 -12.38 8.83
CA THR A 130 10.25 -11.72 8.32
C THR A 130 11.04 -11.05 9.45
N ARG A 131 10.38 -10.33 10.35
CA ARG A 131 11.04 -9.70 11.51
C ARG A 131 11.58 -10.74 12.49
N ALA A 132 10.84 -11.83 12.73
CA ALA A 132 11.26 -12.91 13.63
C ALA A 132 12.50 -13.68 13.11
N ALA A 133 12.72 -13.72 11.79
CA ALA A 133 13.92 -14.33 11.21
C ALA A 133 15.21 -13.55 11.49
N TRP A 134 15.12 -12.30 11.97
CA TRP A 134 16.27 -11.42 12.23
C TRP A 134 16.19 -10.79 13.63
N PRO A 135 16.25 -11.59 14.71
CA PRO A 135 16.00 -11.13 16.09
C PRO A 135 17.01 -10.11 16.62
N ASP A 136 18.24 -10.13 16.10
CA ASP A 136 19.35 -9.28 16.57
C ASP A 136 19.49 -7.95 15.80
N GLY A 137 18.56 -7.64 14.89
CA GLY A 137 18.53 -6.36 14.17
C GLY A 137 19.59 -6.16 13.08
N THR A 138 20.45 -7.17 12.84
CA THR A 138 21.66 -7.08 12.01
C THR A 138 21.42 -6.91 10.50
N ALA A 139 20.21 -7.18 9.99
CA ALA A 139 19.79 -6.84 8.62
C ALA A 139 18.36 -6.25 8.54
N ALA A 140 17.74 -5.96 9.68
CA ALA A 140 16.29 -6.07 9.86
C ALA A 140 15.39 -5.10 9.07
N PRO A 141 15.71 -3.80 8.89
CA PRO A 141 14.77 -2.87 8.27
C PRO A 141 14.69 -2.99 6.75
N GLY A 142 15.83 -2.98 6.05
CA GLY A 142 15.85 -2.99 4.59
C GLY A 142 15.40 -4.32 3.99
N VAL A 143 15.73 -5.46 4.62
CA VAL A 143 15.22 -6.78 4.18
C VAL A 143 13.71 -6.88 4.40
N ALA A 144 13.21 -6.42 5.55
CA ALA A 144 11.78 -6.36 5.81
C ALA A 144 11.06 -5.47 4.79
N GLY A 145 11.58 -4.27 4.50
CA GLY A 145 11.05 -3.41 3.45
C GLY A 145 11.03 -4.11 2.09
N GLN A 146 12.07 -4.85 1.74
CA GLN A 146 12.10 -5.57 0.45
C GLN A 146 11.01 -6.63 0.35
N VAL A 147 10.77 -7.38 1.43
CA VAL A 147 9.66 -8.35 1.49
C VAL A 147 8.32 -7.61 1.37
N TYR A 148 8.12 -6.52 2.11
CA TYR A 148 6.89 -5.73 2.05
C TYR A 148 6.62 -5.18 0.64
N LEU A 149 7.63 -4.56 0.01
CA LEU A 149 7.56 -4.06 -1.35
C LEU A 149 7.23 -5.17 -2.36
N SER A 150 7.75 -6.37 -2.17
CA SER A 150 7.43 -7.50 -3.04
C SER A 150 5.95 -7.88 -2.90
N LEU A 151 5.46 -8.02 -1.65
CA LEU A 151 4.06 -8.35 -1.36
C LEU A 151 3.07 -7.36 -1.96
N ILE A 152 3.31 -6.06 -1.78
CA ILE A 152 2.38 -5.02 -2.26
C ILE A 152 2.39 -4.89 -3.78
N ARG A 153 3.56 -5.00 -4.42
CA ARG A 153 3.71 -4.95 -5.89
C ARG A 153 3.07 -6.16 -6.55
N ASP A 154 3.28 -7.36 -6.00
CA ASP A 154 2.65 -8.57 -6.50
C ASP A 154 1.14 -8.51 -6.35
N TYR A 155 0.64 -7.97 -5.24
CA TYR A 155 -0.80 -7.82 -5.06
C TYR A 155 -1.41 -6.82 -6.06
N MET A 156 -0.75 -5.68 -6.30
CA MET A 156 -1.17 -4.74 -7.35
C MET A 156 -1.21 -5.41 -8.73
N ARG A 157 -0.18 -6.19 -9.09
CA ARG A 157 -0.13 -6.94 -10.36
C ARG A 157 -1.27 -7.97 -10.45
N LEU A 158 -1.49 -8.76 -9.41
CA LEU A 158 -2.57 -9.76 -9.40
C LEU A 158 -3.95 -9.10 -9.54
N LEU A 159 -4.17 -7.97 -8.86
CA LEU A 159 -5.42 -7.22 -9.00
C LEU A 159 -5.58 -6.64 -10.42
N ASP A 160 -4.51 -6.14 -11.03
CA ASP A 160 -4.53 -5.70 -12.44
C ASP A 160 -4.89 -6.85 -13.38
N GLU A 161 -4.32 -8.04 -13.18
CA GLU A 161 -4.63 -9.24 -13.98
C GLU A 161 -6.08 -9.72 -13.79
N ILE A 162 -6.57 -9.76 -12.55
CA ILE A 162 -7.95 -10.22 -12.24
C ILE A 162 -9.00 -9.25 -12.79
N TYR A 163 -8.71 -7.94 -12.73
CA TYR A 163 -9.63 -6.88 -13.11
C TYR A 163 -9.28 -6.22 -14.46
N ASP A 164 -8.44 -6.85 -15.29
CA ASP A 164 -8.00 -6.28 -16.57
C ASP A 164 -9.19 -5.85 -17.43
N LEU A 165 -10.24 -6.66 -17.52
CA LEU A 165 -11.44 -6.30 -18.25
C LEU A 165 -12.10 -5.01 -17.73
N ASN A 166 -12.15 -4.81 -16.41
CA ASN A 166 -12.68 -3.58 -15.81
C ASN A 166 -11.77 -2.36 -16.06
N ILE A 167 -10.48 -2.60 -16.26
CA ILE A 167 -9.43 -1.57 -16.45
C ILE A 167 -9.28 -1.20 -17.94
N SER A 168 -9.55 -2.14 -18.83
CA SER A 168 -9.34 -2.05 -20.27
C SER A 168 -10.59 -1.64 -21.07
N GLN A 169 -11.79 -1.96 -20.59
CA GLN A 169 -13.08 -1.52 -21.15
C GLN A 169 -13.45 -0.12 -20.70
#